data_AF-A0A7V1Z8P8-F1
#
_entry.id   AF-A0A7V1Z8P8-F1
#
_cell.length_a   1.000
_cell.length_b   1.000
_cell.length_c   1.000
_cell.angle_alpha   90.00
_cell.angle_beta   90.00
_cell.angle_gamma   90.00
#
_symmetry.space_group_name_H-M   'P 1'
#
loop_
_entity.id
_entity.type
_entity.pdbx_description
1 polymer ?
#
loop_
_entity_poly.entity_id
_entity_poly.type
_entity_poly.pdbx_seq_one_letter_code
_entity_poly.pdbx_strand_id
1 'polypeptide(L)'
;MSSGGSIFLDFHLPSATTWFYLSLVVAVGLFFRFRRLASLQNWDVLLVFLLVPGMLYLRECQARRHEAALGYCQALGVTASQAATPQVGSPGLLEELLPWASAMDAAARFQQADRAVRRAYLLLLLGSGALLVRCLADLVVIRRQPFQANLTPEGLLWLGAMLLVVFCVTTALPVFESAKPGGAESVLLERAPQVLARQPVVERLFDIERLIAGITVACHLLLAASLFWVGYRHFGKATLGASAVLLYLLLPYSAYHATELLHLVPATLLTLMLAVHRLPAVAGFLLGLGCAVVYFPVFLAPLWMSYYYRRGFGRFLIGLVLALAIVISTLWQAGTLWQEWQQVLHWPDWRAWDVSRRPSGDGLWSGLEWHYAYRVPIFVAYLVLVVFSVLWPRQKNVGHLLVLTTALTIGVQFWYGRAGGTYVLWYAPLMVLLLLRPNFRELEDRPIPSWRERLRDWWQHLAGRHTRSPASLSASAPTPSDKL
;
A
#
# COMPACT_ATOMS: atom_id res chain seq x y z
N MET A 1 -3.23 44.91 -1.63
CA MET A 1 -1.80 44.89 -1.28
C MET A 1 -1.49 43.47 -0.83
N SER A 2 -0.77 42.70 -1.65
CA SER A 2 -0.33 41.34 -1.31
C SER A 2 0.60 41.43 -0.10
N SER A 3 0.27 40.75 0.99
CA SER A 3 1.21 40.52 2.09
C SER A 3 2.47 39.90 1.50
N GLY A 4 3.59 40.64 1.55
CA GLY A 4 4.86 40.28 0.95
C GLY A 4 5.49 39.05 1.62
N GLY A 5 5.04 37.86 1.24
CA GLY A 5 5.76 36.62 1.47
C GLY A 5 6.99 36.58 0.56
N SER A 6 8.14 36.23 1.12
CA SER A 6 9.37 36.00 0.33
C SER A 6 9.15 34.82 -0.61
N ILE A 7 9.49 34.96 -1.91
CA ILE A 7 9.44 33.88 -2.89
C ILE A 7 10.28 32.65 -2.45
N PHE A 8 11.28 32.85 -1.60
CA PHE A 8 12.11 31.76 -1.04
C PHE A 8 11.38 30.93 0.03
N LEU A 9 10.26 31.43 0.54
CA LEU A 9 9.40 30.75 1.53
C LEU A 9 8.06 30.30 0.93
N ASP A 10 7.80 30.63 -0.35
CA ASP A 10 6.59 30.27 -1.08
C ASP A 10 6.74 28.89 -1.75
N PHE A 11 6.85 27.85 -0.92
CA PHE A 11 7.12 26.49 -1.38
C PHE A 11 5.82 25.72 -1.63
N HIS A 12 5.43 25.60 -2.89
CA HIS A 12 4.32 24.75 -3.31
C HIS A 12 4.81 23.35 -3.69
N LEU A 13 4.11 22.32 -3.20
CA LEU A 13 4.32 20.96 -3.67
C LEU A 13 3.94 20.85 -5.16
N PRO A 14 4.68 20.05 -5.96
CA PRO A 14 4.34 19.84 -7.36
C PRO A 14 2.91 19.32 -7.50
N SER A 15 2.20 19.78 -8.54
CA SER A 15 0.90 19.20 -8.89
C SER A 15 1.03 17.70 -9.15
N ALA A 16 -0.07 16.97 -9.03
CA ALA A 16 -0.06 15.52 -9.24
C ALA A 16 0.53 15.14 -10.61
N THR A 17 0.02 15.77 -11.66
CA THR A 17 0.48 15.57 -13.03
C THR A 17 1.96 15.91 -13.19
N THR A 18 2.44 17.00 -12.58
CA THR A 18 3.85 17.39 -12.60
C THR A 18 4.74 16.33 -11.96
N TRP A 19 4.35 15.85 -10.76
CA TRP A 19 5.10 14.79 -10.08
C TRP A 19 5.16 13.51 -10.91
N PHE A 20 4.06 13.11 -11.55
CA PHE A 20 4.05 11.94 -12.44
C PHE A 20 5.07 12.04 -13.58
N TYR A 21 5.07 13.14 -14.32
CA TYR A 21 5.98 13.27 -15.46
C TYR A 21 7.44 13.34 -15.00
N LEU A 22 7.74 14.12 -13.96
CA LEU A 22 9.09 14.23 -13.43
C LEU A 22 9.59 12.89 -12.87
N SER A 23 8.78 12.21 -12.05
CA SER A 23 9.18 10.96 -11.43
C SER A 23 9.28 9.81 -12.44
N LEU A 24 8.46 9.80 -13.50
CA LEU A 24 8.59 8.86 -14.61
C LEU A 24 9.90 9.08 -15.37
N VAL A 25 10.24 10.32 -15.73
CA VAL A 25 11.50 10.64 -16.41
C VAL A 25 12.70 10.24 -15.56
N VAL A 26 12.67 10.54 -14.26
CA VAL A 26 13.72 10.14 -13.32
C VAL A 26 13.80 8.61 -13.19
N ALA A 27 12.67 7.91 -13.04
CA ALA A 27 12.65 6.45 -12.95
C ALA A 27 13.17 5.79 -14.23
N VAL A 28 12.84 6.33 -15.41
CA VAL A 28 13.40 5.90 -16.69
C VAL A 28 14.92 6.13 -16.70
N GLY A 29 15.38 7.34 -16.37
CA GLY A 29 16.80 7.67 -16.33
C GLY A 29 17.61 6.76 -15.40
N LEU A 30 17.06 6.45 -14.23
CA LEU A 30 17.75 5.67 -13.20
C LEU A 30 17.68 4.17 -13.39
N PHE A 31 16.59 3.65 -13.97
CA PHE A 31 16.30 2.21 -13.96
C PHE A 31 16.11 1.59 -15.35
N PHE A 32 16.14 2.35 -16.44
CA PHE A 32 16.10 1.75 -17.79
C PHE A 32 17.46 1.26 -18.26
N ARG A 33 17.43 0.15 -18.98
CA ARG A 33 18.55 -0.30 -19.82
C ARG A 33 18.44 0.30 -21.22
N PHE A 34 19.15 1.40 -21.44
CA PHE A 34 19.16 2.09 -22.75
C PHE A 34 19.74 1.24 -23.88
N ARG A 35 20.66 0.32 -23.59
CA ARG A 35 21.20 -0.62 -24.60
C ARG A 35 20.20 -1.71 -25.02
N ARG A 36 19.11 -1.92 -24.27
CA ARG A 36 18.10 -2.97 -24.51
C ARG A 36 16.72 -2.47 -24.10
N LEU A 37 16.11 -1.67 -24.96
CA LEU A 37 14.84 -0.99 -24.67
C LEU A 37 13.70 -1.96 -24.34
N ALA A 38 13.61 -3.10 -25.03
CA ALA A 38 12.57 -4.12 -24.80
C ALA A 38 12.90 -5.12 -23.67
N SER A 39 13.78 -4.76 -22.72
CA SER A 39 14.10 -5.64 -21.60
C SER A 39 12.94 -5.77 -20.61
N LEU A 40 12.82 -6.94 -19.96
CA LEU A 40 11.82 -7.18 -18.92
C LEU A 40 11.90 -6.13 -17.79
N GLN A 41 13.11 -5.68 -17.44
CA GLN A 41 13.34 -4.62 -16.46
C GLN A 41 12.65 -3.30 -16.86
N ASN A 42 12.75 -2.89 -18.12
CA ASN A 42 12.12 -1.64 -18.58
C ASN A 42 10.60 -1.76 -18.57
N TRP A 43 10.07 -2.91 -19.03
CA TRP A 43 8.64 -3.21 -18.95
C TRP A 43 8.14 -3.21 -17.51
N ASP A 44 8.91 -3.79 -16.59
CA ASP A 44 8.61 -3.80 -15.16
C ASP A 44 8.51 -2.38 -14.59
N VAL A 45 9.45 -1.49 -14.92
CA VAL A 45 9.40 -0.08 -14.48
C VAL A 45 8.15 0.61 -15.05
N LEU A 46 7.85 0.46 -16.34
CA LEU A 46 6.66 1.06 -16.95
C LEU A 46 5.36 0.53 -16.33
N LEU A 47 5.31 -0.77 -16.03
CA LEU A 47 4.12 -1.42 -15.50
C LEU A 47 3.73 -0.86 -14.13
N VAL A 48 4.70 -0.50 -13.29
CA VAL A 48 4.43 0.12 -11.97
C VAL A 48 3.85 1.53 -12.10
N PHE A 49 4.16 2.23 -13.19
CA PHE A 49 3.60 3.53 -13.53
C PHE A 49 2.28 3.45 -14.31
N LEU A 50 1.89 2.27 -14.81
CA LEU A 50 0.67 2.06 -15.63
C LEU A 50 -0.62 2.50 -14.92
N LEU A 51 -0.66 2.43 -13.60
CA LEU A 51 -1.83 2.83 -12.81
C LEU A 51 -1.99 4.35 -12.69
N VAL A 52 -0.93 5.13 -12.92
CA VAL A 52 -0.95 6.57 -12.65
C VAL A 52 -1.91 7.32 -13.58
N PRO A 53 -1.93 7.09 -14.91
CA PRO A 53 -2.94 7.70 -15.78
C PRO A 53 -4.37 7.41 -15.32
N GLY A 54 -4.66 6.19 -14.86
CA GLY A 54 -5.97 5.82 -14.33
C GLY A 54 -6.33 6.58 -13.04
N MET A 55 -5.36 6.80 -12.15
CA MET A 55 -5.55 7.57 -10.91
C MET A 55 -5.81 9.05 -11.21
N LEU A 56 -5.04 9.64 -12.13
CA LEU A 56 -5.21 11.03 -12.55
C LEU A 56 -6.58 11.24 -13.21
N TYR A 57 -6.97 10.32 -14.11
CA TYR A 57 -8.26 10.34 -14.76
C TYR A 57 -9.42 10.17 -13.76
N LEU A 58 -9.26 9.28 -12.76
CA LEU A 58 -10.25 9.12 -11.69
C LEU A 58 -10.45 10.42 -10.92
N ARG A 59 -9.37 11.09 -10.52
CA ARG A 59 -9.42 12.35 -9.77
C ARG A 59 -10.12 13.46 -10.55
N GLU A 60 -9.80 13.57 -11.85
CA GLU A 60 -10.47 14.52 -12.75
C GLU A 60 -11.96 14.19 -12.89
N CYS A 61 -12.31 12.92 -13.09
CA CYS A 61 -13.71 12.49 -13.20
C CYS A 61 -14.49 12.74 -11.90
N GLN A 62 -13.87 12.55 -10.74
CA GLN A 62 -14.48 12.82 -9.44
C GLN A 62 -14.76 14.31 -9.26
N ALA A 63 -13.82 15.19 -9.64
CA ALA A 63 -14.02 16.64 -9.60
C ALA A 63 -15.18 17.07 -10.52
N ARG A 64 -15.18 16.61 -11.78
CA ARG A 64 -16.27 16.89 -12.73
C ARG A 64 -17.63 16.37 -12.24
N ARG A 65 -17.66 15.19 -11.60
CA ARG A 65 -18.89 14.64 -11.02
C ARG A 65 -19.39 15.49 -9.85
N HIS A 66 -18.49 15.99 -9.00
CA HIS A 66 -18.84 16.88 -7.90
C HIS A 66 -19.45 18.19 -8.42
N GLU A 67 -18.82 18.83 -9.40
CA GLU A 67 -19.36 20.03 -10.06
C GLU A 67 -20.72 19.77 -10.71
N ALA A 68 -20.87 18.65 -11.43
CA ALA A 68 -22.15 18.27 -12.02
C ALA A 68 -23.23 17.97 -10.97
N ALA A 69 -22.86 17.41 -9.82
CA ALA A 69 -23.77 17.18 -8.70
C ALA A 69 -24.27 18.50 -8.10
N LEU A 70 -23.37 19.48 -7.89
CA LEU A 70 -23.75 20.81 -7.43
C LEU A 70 -24.70 21.50 -8.41
N GLY A 71 -24.40 21.45 -9.71
CA GLY A 71 -25.27 21.99 -10.75
C GLY A 71 -26.64 21.31 -10.80
N TYR A 72 -26.68 19.99 -10.58
CA TYR A 72 -27.94 19.25 -10.51
C TYR A 72 -28.77 19.61 -9.26
N CYS A 73 -28.14 19.72 -8.09
CA CYS A 73 -28.81 20.14 -6.86
C CYS A 73 -29.38 21.56 -7.00
N GLN A 74 -28.60 22.46 -7.59
CA GLN A 74 -29.03 23.84 -7.86
C GLN A 74 -30.22 23.88 -8.83
N ALA A 75 -30.21 23.06 -9.90
CA ALA A 75 -31.32 22.99 -10.85
C ALA A 75 -32.62 22.42 -10.22
N LEU A 76 -32.50 21.58 -9.19
CA LEU A 76 -33.63 21.06 -8.41
C LEU A 76 -34.08 22.00 -7.28
N GLY A 77 -33.36 23.09 -7.01
CA GLY A 77 -33.62 23.95 -5.86
C GLY A 77 -33.38 23.27 -4.50
N VAL A 78 -32.56 22.21 -4.46
CA VAL A 78 -32.24 21.44 -3.26
C VAL A 78 -30.83 21.80 -2.80
N THR A 79 -30.62 21.96 -1.49
CA THR A 79 -29.27 22.18 -0.94
C THR A 79 -28.44 20.89 -1.01
N ALA A 80 -27.18 21.00 -1.44
CA ALA A 80 -26.28 19.87 -1.68
C ALA A 80 -26.07 18.94 -0.45
N SER A 81 -26.39 19.41 0.76
CA SER A 81 -26.36 18.61 2.00
C SER A 81 -27.33 17.42 2.03
N GLN A 82 -28.28 17.31 1.07
CA GLN A 82 -29.25 16.22 1.00
C GLN A 82 -29.01 15.24 -0.18
N ALA A 83 -27.93 15.43 -0.96
CA ALA A 83 -27.72 14.78 -2.25
C ALA A 83 -27.20 13.32 -2.20
N ALA A 84 -27.12 12.67 -1.03
CA ALA A 84 -26.59 11.31 -0.92
C ALA A 84 -27.46 10.26 -1.63
N THR A 85 -28.74 10.54 -1.86
CA THR A 85 -29.63 9.83 -2.80
C THR A 85 -30.92 10.65 -2.91
N PRO A 86 -31.21 11.36 -4.02
CA PRO A 86 -32.48 12.05 -4.16
C PRO A 86 -33.57 11.00 -4.41
N GLN A 87 -34.34 10.66 -3.38
CA GLN A 87 -35.64 10.03 -3.59
C GLN A 87 -36.61 11.13 -4.03
N VAL A 88 -37.02 11.08 -5.30
CA VAL A 88 -38.00 11.99 -5.88
C VAL A 88 -39.34 11.71 -5.18
N GLY A 89 -39.70 12.57 -4.23
CA GLY A 89 -41.05 12.60 -3.66
C GLY A 89 -42.07 12.99 -4.74
N SER A 90 -43.24 12.38 -4.67
CA SER A 90 -44.37 12.45 -5.61
C SER A 90 -44.54 13.79 -6.37
N PRO A 91 -44.85 13.74 -7.68
CA PRO A 91 -45.10 14.93 -8.49
C PRO A 91 -46.46 15.52 -8.08
N GLY A 92 -46.42 16.52 -7.21
CA GLY A 92 -47.60 17.24 -6.78
C GLY A 92 -47.28 18.71 -6.59
N LEU A 93 -47.84 19.53 -7.50
CA LEU A 93 -48.02 20.99 -7.38
C LEU A 93 -46.79 21.91 -7.52
N LEU A 94 -45.98 21.72 -8.57
CA LEU A 94 -45.07 22.77 -9.08
C LEU A 94 -44.92 22.67 -10.61
N GLU A 95 -46.03 22.82 -11.35
CA GLU A 95 -46.01 22.74 -12.82
C GLU A 95 -45.75 24.10 -13.51
N GLU A 96 -45.54 25.20 -12.78
CA GLU A 96 -45.52 26.53 -13.42
C GLU A 96 -44.28 27.42 -13.27
N LEU A 97 -43.29 27.17 -12.41
CA LEU A 97 -42.15 28.11 -12.27
C LEU A 97 -40.81 27.43 -11.89
N LEU A 98 -40.21 26.64 -12.80
CA LEU A 98 -38.75 26.46 -13.03
C LEU A 98 -38.48 25.35 -14.08
N PRO A 99 -37.36 25.42 -14.84
CA PRO A 99 -37.21 24.76 -16.14
C PRO A 99 -36.81 23.30 -15.98
N TRP A 100 -37.78 22.40 -16.08
CA TRP A 100 -37.56 20.95 -16.12
C TRP A 100 -36.49 20.56 -17.16
N ALA A 101 -36.38 21.28 -18.28
CA ALA A 101 -35.35 21.09 -19.29
C ALA A 101 -33.93 21.29 -18.72
N SER A 102 -33.72 22.33 -17.91
CA SER A 102 -32.43 22.60 -17.26
C SER A 102 -32.06 21.54 -16.21
N ALA A 103 -33.06 21.03 -15.48
CA ALA A 103 -32.89 19.95 -14.52
C ALA A 103 -32.56 18.62 -15.22
N MET A 104 -33.20 18.33 -16.36
CA MET A 104 -32.90 17.16 -17.20
C MET A 104 -31.49 17.23 -17.80
N ASP A 105 -31.08 18.40 -18.30
CA ASP A 105 -29.72 18.61 -18.81
C ASP A 105 -28.67 18.44 -17.71
N ALA A 106 -28.92 18.98 -16.51
CA ALA A 106 -28.05 18.81 -15.35
C ALA A 106 -27.98 17.33 -14.91
N ALA A 107 -29.11 16.61 -14.91
CA ALA A 107 -29.16 15.18 -14.62
C ALA A 107 -28.34 14.37 -15.65
N ALA A 108 -28.45 14.69 -16.93
CA ALA A 108 -27.69 14.03 -17.99
C ALA A 108 -26.17 14.24 -17.84
N ARG A 109 -25.75 15.47 -17.50
CA ARG A 109 -24.34 15.79 -17.21
C ARG A 109 -23.83 15.01 -16.00
N PHE A 110 -24.61 14.94 -14.93
CA PHE A 110 -24.27 14.14 -13.75
C PHE A 110 -24.12 12.66 -14.10
N GLN A 111 -25.07 12.07 -14.82
CA GLN A 111 -24.99 10.68 -15.26
C GLN A 111 -23.76 10.41 -16.15
N GLN A 112 -23.41 11.35 -17.04
CA GLN A 112 -22.21 11.24 -17.87
C GLN A 112 -20.93 11.26 -17.03
N ALA A 113 -20.83 12.18 -16.06
CA ALA A 113 -19.69 12.27 -15.15
C ALA A 113 -19.56 11.02 -14.27
N ASP A 114 -20.69 10.49 -13.79
CA ASP A 114 -20.76 9.25 -13.01
C ASP A 114 -20.31 8.01 -13.82
N ARG A 115 -20.71 7.92 -15.10
CA ARG A 115 -20.17 6.89 -16.03
C ARG A 115 -18.66 7.03 -16.23
N ALA A 116 -18.14 8.25 -16.29
CA ALA A 116 -16.70 8.48 -16.46
C ALA A 116 -15.90 8.02 -15.23
N VAL A 117 -16.40 8.29 -14.01
CA VAL A 117 -15.82 7.76 -12.76
C VAL A 117 -15.75 6.24 -12.79
N ARG A 118 -16.82 5.55 -13.22
CA ARG A 118 -16.80 4.07 -13.36
C ARG A 118 -15.75 3.57 -14.35
N ARG A 119 -15.60 4.24 -15.50
CA ARG A 119 -14.57 3.89 -16.50
C ARG A 119 -13.16 4.06 -15.92
N ALA A 120 -12.94 5.07 -15.08
CA ALA A 120 -11.67 5.26 -14.40
C ALA A 120 -11.35 4.13 -13.41
N TYR A 121 -12.34 3.69 -12.61
CA TYR A 121 -12.18 2.50 -11.76
C TYR A 121 -11.87 1.23 -12.58
N LEU A 122 -12.57 1.05 -13.72
CA LEU A 122 -12.29 -0.08 -14.60
C LEU A 122 -10.84 -0.06 -15.12
N LEU A 123 -10.34 1.12 -15.54
CA LEU A 123 -8.96 1.28 -16.00
C LEU A 123 -7.94 0.93 -14.91
N LEU A 124 -8.18 1.35 -13.66
CA LEU A 124 -7.35 0.99 -12.51
C LEU A 124 -7.35 -0.52 -12.22
N LEU A 125 -8.51 -1.17 -12.36
CA LEU A 125 -8.62 -2.62 -12.21
C LEU A 125 -7.93 -3.37 -13.35
N LEU A 126 -8.01 -2.88 -14.59
CA LEU A 126 -7.26 -3.45 -15.71
C LEU A 126 -5.75 -3.33 -15.51
N GLY A 127 -5.25 -2.16 -15.06
CA GLY A 127 -3.84 -1.99 -14.71
C GLY A 127 -3.41 -2.89 -13.54
N SER A 128 -4.27 -3.04 -12.52
CA SER A 128 -4.06 -3.99 -11.42
C SER A 128 -4.06 -5.43 -11.94
N GLY A 129 -4.84 -5.74 -12.97
CA GLY A 129 -4.88 -7.04 -13.66
C GLY A 129 -3.57 -7.33 -14.39
N ALA A 130 -3.02 -6.35 -15.10
CA ALA A 130 -1.72 -6.48 -15.75
C ALA A 130 -0.60 -6.74 -14.71
N LEU A 131 -0.63 -6.03 -13.59
CA LEU A 131 0.27 -6.25 -12.45
C LEU A 131 0.10 -7.64 -11.83
N LEU A 132 -1.13 -8.12 -11.65
CA LEU A 132 -1.40 -9.46 -11.13
C LEU A 132 -0.88 -10.55 -12.08
N VAL A 133 -1.16 -10.44 -13.38
CA VAL A 133 -0.66 -11.38 -14.40
C VAL A 133 0.85 -11.39 -14.40
N ARG A 134 1.49 -10.22 -14.38
CA ARG A 134 2.95 -10.10 -14.29
C ARG A 134 3.52 -10.75 -13.03
N CYS A 135 2.88 -10.55 -11.90
CA CYS A 135 3.22 -11.12 -10.61
C CYS A 135 3.14 -12.66 -10.63
N LEU A 136 2.07 -13.22 -11.19
CA LEU A 136 1.89 -14.67 -11.31
C LEU A 136 2.82 -15.30 -12.36
N ALA A 137 3.07 -14.62 -13.47
CA ALA A 137 4.05 -15.06 -14.48
C ALA A 137 5.44 -15.25 -13.87
N ASP A 138 5.76 -14.44 -12.85
CA ASP A 138 7.00 -14.54 -12.10
C ASP A 138 7.16 -15.84 -11.33
N LEU A 139 6.12 -16.66 -11.14
CA LEU A 139 6.24 -18.02 -10.59
C LEU A 139 6.81 -19.02 -11.62
N VAL A 140 6.71 -18.69 -12.91
CA VAL A 140 7.12 -19.56 -14.03
C VAL A 140 8.42 -19.07 -14.67
N VAL A 141 8.76 -17.79 -14.53
CA VAL A 141 10.01 -17.22 -15.08
C VAL A 141 11.23 -17.74 -14.30
N ILE A 142 11.95 -18.69 -14.90
CA ILE A 142 13.10 -19.39 -14.28
C ILE A 142 14.38 -18.53 -14.27
N ARG A 143 14.60 -17.71 -15.31
CA ARG A 143 15.81 -16.90 -15.46
C ARG A 143 15.47 -15.43 -15.60
N ARG A 144 15.94 -14.64 -14.64
CA ARG A 144 15.87 -13.19 -14.67
C ARG A 144 17.27 -12.60 -14.79
N GLN A 145 17.39 -11.56 -15.61
CA GLN A 145 18.60 -10.75 -15.63
C GLN A 145 18.72 -10.00 -14.30
N PRO A 146 19.92 -9.90 -13.70
CA PRO A 146 20.11 -9.19 -12.45
C PRO A 146 19.79 -7.71 -12.66
N PHE A 147 18.99 -7.11 -11.77
CA PHE A 147 18.65 -5.69 -11.84
C PHE A 147 19.91 -4.82 -11.75
N GLN A 148 19.96 -3.75 -12.55
CA GLN A 148 21.04 -2.77 -12.57
C GLN A 148 20.44 -1.38 -12.65
N ALA A 149 20.82 -0.50 -11.72
CA ALA A 149 20.53 0.92 -11.78
C ALA A 149 21.65 1.66 -12.52
N ASN A 150 21.32 2.81 -13.11
CA ASN A 150 22.27 3.67 -13.82
C ASN A 150 23.00 4.66 -12.90
N LEU A 151 22.69 4.65 -11.61
CA LEU A 151 23.32 5.49 -10.59
C LEU A 151 24.12 4.63 -9.61
N THR A 152 25.17 5.21 -9.03
CA THR A 152 25.99 4.55 -8.01
C THR A 152 25.17 4.25 -6.75
N PRO A 153 25.56 3.24 -5.95
CA PRO A 153 24.88 2.92 -4.69
C PRO A 153 24.74 4.12 -3.75
N GLU A 154 25.79 4.95 -3.66
CA GLU A 154 25.82 6.14 -2.81
C GLU A 154 24.82 7.19 -3.31
N GLY A 155 24.74 7.40 -4.63
CA GLY A 155 23.78 8.31 -5.23
C GLY A 155 22.33 7.87 -5.02
N LEU A 156 22.06 6.56 -5.14
CA LEU A 156 20.73 5.99 -4.86
C LEU A 156 20.32 6.19 -3.40
N LEU A 157 21.25 5.96 -2.46
CA LEU A 157 21.03 6.17 -1.04
C LEU A 157 20.75 7.65 -0.74
N TRP A 158 21.54 8.55 -1.29
CA TRP A 158 21.37 9.99 -1.09
C TRP A 158 20.02 10.49 -1.62
N LEU A 159 19.67 10.16 -2.87
CA LEU A 159 18.38 10.54 -3.44
C LEU A 159 17.21 9.93 -2.68
N GLY A 160 17.30 8.65 -2.32
CA GLY A 160 16.27 7.98 -1.53
C GLY A 160 16.08 8.61 -0.15
N ALA A 161 17.17 8.96 0.53
CA ALA A 161 17.13 9.64 1.83
C ALA A 161 16.50 11.04 1.71
N MET A 162 16.87 11.83 0.69
CA MET A 162 16.31 13.16 0.49
C MET A 162 14.80 13.12 0.19
N LEU A 163 14.35 12.21 -0.66
CA LEU A 163 12.92 12.02 -0.91
C LEU A 163 12.18 11.55 0.33
N LEU A 164 12.78 10.68 1.14
CA LEU A 164 12.18 10.25 2.40
C LEU A 164 12.03 11.42 3.38
N VAL A 165 13.03 12.31 3.46
CA VAL A 165 12.94 13.54 4.27
C VAL A 165 11.80 14.42 3.77
N VAL A 166 11.65 14.61 2.46
CA VAL A 166 10.50 15.36 1.90
C VAL A 166 9.17 14.74 2.32
N PHE A 167 9.01 13.41 2.23
CA PHE A 167 7.80 12.72 2.67
C PHE A 167 7.54 12.91 4.18
N CYS A 168 8.57 12.78 5.02
CA CYS A 168 8.44 12.98 6.46
C CYS A 168 8.09 14.43 6.81
N VAL A 169 8.73 15.42 6.18
CA VAL A 169 8.50 16.85 6.44
C VAL A 169 7.11 17.27 5.96
N THR A 170 6.71 16.86 4.76
CA THR A 170 5.36 17.14 4.22
C THR A 170 4.26 16.50 5.05
N THR A 171 4.52 15.35 5.67
CA THR A 171 3.58 14.68 6.58
C THR A 171 3.55 15.35 7.96
N ALA A 172 4.70 15.82 8.45
CA ALA A 172 4.81 16.41 9.79
C ALA A 172 4.35 17.88 9.85
N LEU A 173 4.41 18.61 8.73
CA LEU A 173 4.08 20.03 8.66
C LEU A 173 2.77 20.24 7.89
N PRO A 174 1.65 20.61 8.55
CA PRO A 174 0.36 20.85 7.90
C PRO A 174 0.32 22.09 6.99
N VAL A 175 1.41 22.88 6.93
CA VAL A 175 1.53 24.11 6.13
C VAL A 175 1.45 23.85 4.61
N PHE A 176 1.63 22.59 4.17
CA PHE A 176 1.63 22.22 2.74
C PHE A 176 0.28 21.70 2.21
N GLU A 177 -0.84 22.09 2.84
CA GLU A 177 -2.18 21.73 2.36
C GLU A 177 -2.40 22.16 0.90
N SER A 178 -2.34 21.20 0.00
CA SER A 178 -3.06 21.30 -1.26
C SER A 178 -4.54 21.15 -0.94
N ALA A 179 -5.37 22.14 -1.30
CA ALA A 179 -6.82 22.10 -1.13
C ALA A 179 -7.36 20.73 -1.55
N LYS A 180 -7.82 19.93 -0.58
CA LYS A 180 -8.51 18.67 -0.85
C LYS A 180 -9.89 19.02 -1.43
N PRO A 181 -10.18 18.74 -2.70
CA PRO A 181 -11.56 18.81 -3.17
C PRO A 181 -12.30 17.68 -2.47
N GLY A 182 -13.41 17.99 -1.80
CA GLY A 182 -14.20 17.09 -0.97
C GLY A 182 -14.44 15.72 -1.62
N GLY A 183 -13.58 14.77 -1.26
CA GLY A 183 -13.78 13.35 -1.52
C GLY A 183 -14.27 12.73 -0.23
N ALA A 184 -15.34 11.95 -0.31
CA ALA A 184 -15.86 11.15 0.79
C ALA A 184 -14.79 10.15 1.26
N GLU A 185 -13.89 10.61 2.12
CA GLU A 185 -12.88 9.84 2.82
C GLU A 185 -13.58 8.79 3.71
N SER A 186 -12.88 7.71 4.01
CA SER A 186 -13.40 6.51 4.66
C SER A 186 -14.16 6.78 5.97
N VAL A 187 -15.45 6.40 5.98
CA VAL A 187 -16.41 6.50 7.11
C VAL A 187 -15.91 5.81 8.41
N LEU A 188 -14.96 4.87 8.30
CA LEU A 188 -14.40 4.17 9.47
C LEU A 188 -13.35 4.99 10.23
N LEU A 189 -12.71 5.98 9.59
CA LEU A 189 -11.69 6.82 10.22
C LEU A 189 -12.10 8.29 10.31
N GLU A 190 -13.16 8.74 9.64
CA GLU A 190 -13.86 9.98 10.04
C GLU A 190 -14.34 9.87 11.51
N ARG A 191 -14.58 8.64 11.97
CA ARG A 191 -14.87 8.33 13.37
C ARG A 191 -13.66 8.10 14.26
N ALA A 192 -12.44 7.84 13.77
CA ALA A 192 -11.32 7.61 14.70
C ALA A 192 -10.96 8.88 15.50
N PRO A 193 -10.88 10.09 14.91
CA PRO A 193 -10.80 11.33 15.68
C PRO A 193 -12.02 11.51 16.59
N GLN A 194 -13.23 11.15 16.16
CA GLN A 194 -14.45 11.28 16.97
C GLN A 194 -14.53 10.26 18.13
N VAL A 195 -13.90 9.10 18.02
CA VAL A 195 -13.81 8.04 19.03
C VAL A 195 -12.64 8.29 19.97
N LEU A 196 -11.48 8.75 19.46
CA LEU A 196 -10.35 9.21 20.28
C LEU A 196 -10.67 10.52 21.02
N ALA A 197 -11.43 11.45 20.44
CA ALA A 197 -11.91 12.67 21.11
C ALA A 197 -12.95 12.38 22.21
N ARG A 198 -13.63 11.23 22.16
CA ARG A 198 -14.53 10.79 23.25
C ARG A 198 -13.79 10.17 24.44
N GLN A 199 -12.47 9.99 24.37
CA GLN A 199 -11.64 9.43 25.44
C GLN A 199 -10.96 10.57 26.22
N PRO A 200 -11.34 10.84 27.48
CA PRO A 200 -10.88 12.02 28.24
C PRO A 200 -9.38 12.05 28.55
N VAL A 201 -8.66 10.95 28.29
CA VAL A 201 -7.21 10.81 28.50
C VAL A 201 -6.40 11.28 27.28
N VAL A 202 -6.95 11.13 26.06
CA VAL A 202 -6.23 11.43 24.81
C VAL A 202 -6.22 12.94 24.55
N GLU A 203 -7.36 13.62 24.72
CA GLU A 203 -7.46 15.09 24.63
C GLU A 203 -6.53 15.82 25.62
N ARG A 204 -6.21 15.20 26.78
CA ARG A 204 -5.38 15.83 27.82
C ARG A 204 -3.88 15.71 27.59
N LEU A 205 -3.40 14.78 26.77
CA LEU A 205 -1.97 14.46 26.65
C LEU A 205 -1.40 14.64 25.24
N PHE A 206 -2.22 14.54 24.17
CA PHE A 206 -1.73 14.64 22.79
C PHE A 206 -2.73 15.35 21.87
N ASP A 207 -2.21 16.27 21.06
CA ASP A 207 -2.89 16.76 19.86
C ASP A 207 -3.04 15.58 18.87
N ILE A 208 -4.27 15.10 18.66
CA ILE A 208 -4.58 13.88 17.90
C ILE A 208 -4.00 13.96 16.49
N GLU A 209 -4.02 15.14 15.87
CA GLU A 209 -3.48 15.37 14.54
C GLU A 209 -1.98 15.15 14.50
N ARG A 210 -1.24 15.65 15.51
CA ARG A 210 0.20 15.43 15.64
C ARG A 210 0.53 13.98 15.89
N LEU A 211 -0.30 13.26 16.65
CA LEU A 211 -0.14 11.83 16.87
C LEU A 211 -0.31 11.05 15.56
N ILE A 212 -1.35 11.33 14.78
CA ILE A 212 -1.60 10.70 13.47
C ILE A 212 -0.45 11.02 12.50
N ALA A 213 0.00 12.27 12.44
CA ALA A 213 1.14 12.68 11.64
C ALA A 213 2.42 11.93 12.06
N GLY A 214 2.70 11.84 13.37
CA GLY A 214 3.84 11.11 13.92
C GLY A 214 3.81 9.62 13.58
N ILE A 215 2.65 8.97 13.68
CA ILE A 215 2.46 7.57 13.27
C ILE A 215 2.69 7.41 11.77
N THR A 216 2.20 8.36 10.95
CA THR A 216 2.35 8.33 9.50
C THR A 216 3.82 8.49 9.08
N VAL A 217 4.55 9.42 9.72
CA VAL A 217 6.01 9.57 9.56
C VAL A 217 6.73 8.28 9.96
N ALA A 218 6.37 7.68 11.10
CA ALA A 218 6.95 6.41 11.53
C ALA A 218 6.70 5.29 10.51
N CYS A 219 5.52 5.26 9.88
CA CYS A 219 5.20 4.32 8.81
C CYS A 219 6.09 4.52 7.57
N HIS A 220 6.33 5.76 7.12
CA HIS A 220 7.26 6.02 6.01
C HIS A 220 8.67 5.53 6.31
N LEU A 221 9.18 5.84 7.51
CA LEU A 221 10.50 5.40 7.96
C LEU A 221 10.61 3.87 8.03
N LEU A 222 9.62 3.22 8.65
CA LEU A 222 9.58 1.76 8.79
C LEU A 222 9.44 1.07 7.42
N LEU A 223 8.63 1.62 6.52
CA LEU A 223 8.45 1.08 5.18
C LEU A 223 9.74 1.19 4.37
N ALA A 224 10.40 2.35 4.36
CA ALA A 224 11.69 2.55 3.69
C ALA A 224 12.77 1.63 4.29
N ALA A 225 12.85 1.54 5.62
CA ALA A 225 13.78 0.63 6.30
C ALA A 225 13.50 -0.84 5.94
N SER A 226 12.23 -1.24 5.84
CA SER A 226 11.83 -2.59 5.46
C SER A 226 12.21 -2.92 4.01
N LEU A 227 11.94 -2.00 3.07
CA LEU A 227 12.35 -2.13 1.66
C LEU A 227 13.87 -2.27 1.54
N PHE A 228 14.61 -1.38 2.21
CA PHE A 228 16.07 -1.41 2.21
C PHE A 228 16.60 -2.72 2.81
N TRP A 229 16.05 -3.14 3.95
CA TRP A 229 16.45 -4.37 4.64
C TRP A 229 16.21 -5.60 3.78
N VAL A 230 15.07 -5.71 3.10
CA VAL A 230 14.79 -6.83 2.20
C VAL A 230 15.82 -6.85 1.05
N GLY A 231 16.08 -5.72 0.39
CA GLY A 231 17.08 -5.66 -0.68
C GLY A 231 18.50 -5.95 -0.19
N TYR A 232 18.89 -5.42 0.96
CA TYR A 232 20.23 -5.62 1.52
C TYR A 232 20.46 -7.04 2.02
N ARG A 233 19.58 -7.55 2.90
CA ARG A 233 19.78 -8.83 3.59
C ARG A 233 19.23 -10.03 2.84
N HIS A 234 18.09 -9.88 2.16
CA HIS A 234 17.44 -11.01 1.50
C HIS A 234 17.84 -11.09 0.03
N PHE A 235 18.00 -9.96 -0.66
CA PHE A 235 18.50 -9.94 -2.03
C PHE A 235 20.05 -9.84 -2.11
N GLY A 236 20.71 -9.64 -0.97
CA GLY A 236 22.17 -9.71 -0.85
C GLY A 236 22.94 -8.51 -1.41
N LYS A 237 22.27 -7.43 -1.80
CA LYS A 237 22.91 -6.25 -2.40
C LYS A 237 22.28 -4.95 -1.88
N ALA A 238 23.10 -4.08 -1.29
CA ALA A 238 22.67 -2.77 -0.81
C ALA A 238 22.06 -1.90 -1.93
N THR A 239 22.55 -2.05 -3.16
CA THR A 239 22.02 -1.38 -4.35
C THR A 239 20.56 -1.72 -4.61
N LEU A 240 20.13 -2.96 -4.39
CA LEU A 240 18.74 -3.37 -4.58
C LEU A 240 17.85 -2.78 -3.48
N GLY A 241 18.36 -2.70 -2.24
CA GLY A 241 17.66 -2.03 -1.15
C GLY A 241 17.48 -0.54 -1.41
N ALA A 242 18.54 0.16 -1.80
CA ALA A 242 18.50 1.58 -2.14
C ALA A 242 17.59 1.86 -3.34
N SER A 243 17.65 1.00 -4.38
CA SER A 243 16.77 1.08 -5.55
C SER A 243 15.30 0.85 -5.16
N ALA A 244 15.01 -0.06 -4.22
CA ALA A 244 13.64 -0.33 -3.79
C ALA A 244 13.03 0.87 -3.07
N VAL A 245 13.79 1.48 -2.16
CA VAL A 245 13.36 2.70 -1.46
C VAL A 245 13.14 3.84 -2.46
N LEU A 246 14.14 4.11 -3.32
CA LEU A 246 14.07 5.21 -4.27
C LEU A 246 12.95 5.02 -5.29
N LEU A 247 12.82 3.82 -5.87
CA LEU A 247 11.75 3.53 -6.82
C LEU A 247 10.38 3.72 -6.16
N TYR A 248 10.17 3.19 -4.94
CA TYR A 248 8.91 3.37 -4.20
C TYR A 248 8.57 4.85 -3.97
N LEU A 249 9.54 5.66 -3.52
CA LEU A 249 9.33 7.09 -3.26
C LEU A 249 9.09 7.90 -4.53
N LEU A 250 9.56 7.42 -5.69
CA LEU A 250 9.26 8.04 -6.99
C LEU A 250 7.85 7.70 -7.50
N LEU A 251 7.18 6.66 -6.97
CA LEU A 251 5.86 6.27 -7.46
C LEU A 251 4.83 7.35 -7.14
N PRO A 252 4.05 7.85 -8.11
CA PRO A 252 3.15 8.97 -7.86
C PRO A 252 2.10 8.70 -6.79
N TYR A 253 1.61 7.47 -6.66
CA TYR A 253 0.66 7.10 -5.62
C TYR A 253 1.28 6.99 -4.21
N SER A 254 2.61 6.92 -4.04
CA SER A 254 3.25 7.08 -2.72
C SER A 254 3.26 8.53 -2.29
N ALA A 255 3.46 9.46 -3.23
CA ALA A 255 3.38 10.89 -2.96
C ALA A 255 1.93 11.36 -2.71
N TYR A 256 0.96 10.91 -3.52
CA TYR A 256 -0.43 11.39 -3.40
C TYR A 256 -1.11 11.00 -2.09
N HIS A 257 -0.87 9.77 -1.64
CA HIS A 257 -1.45 9.26 -0.40
C HIS A 257 -0.41 9.27 0.74
N ALA A 258 0.62 10.12 0.65
CA ALA A 258 1.71 10.18 1.63
C ALA A 258 1.19 10.49 3.04
N THR A 259 0.13 11.28 3.16
CA THR A 259 -0.47 11.66 4.45
C THR A 259 -1.61 10.72 4.88
N GLU A 260 -2.03 9.78 4.02
CA GLU A 260 -3.18 8.92 4.26
C GLU A 260 -2.76 7.64 5.00
N LEU A 261 -2.87 7.68 6.34
CA LEU A 261 -2.48 6.59 7.23
C LEU A 261 -3.07 5.23 6.83
N LEU A 262 -4.34 5.19 6.39
CA LEU A 262 -5.03 3.96 6.01
C LEU A 262 -4.47 3.26 4.77
N HIS A 263 -3.85 4.02 3.87
CA HIS A 263 -3.18 3.45 2.72
C HIS A 263 -1.75 3.00 3.08
N LEU A 264 -1.10 3.71 4.00
CA LEU A 264 0.30 3.50 4.36
C LEU A 264 0.51 2.40 5.40
N VAL A 265 -0.36 2.24 6.40
CA VAL A 265 -0.20 1.23 7.46
C VAL A 265 -0.20 -0.19 6.90
N PRO A 266 -1.15 -0.62 6.04
CA PRO A 266 -1.11 -1.95 5.45
C PRO A 266 0.15 -2.19 4.63
N ALA A 267 0.56 -1.19 3.83
CA ALA A 267 1.78 -1.23 3.04
C ALA A 267 3.02 -1.48 3.94
N THR A 268 3.09 -0.76 5.05
CA THR A 268 4.16 -0.86 6.06
C THR A 268 4.15 -2.21 6.74
N LEU A 269 3.00 -2.66 7.26
CA LEU A 269 2.89 -3.94 7.96
C LEU A 269 3.24 -5.12 7.05
N LEU A 270 2.72 -5.17 5.82
CA LEU A 270 3.00 -6.26 4.89
C LEU A 270 4.47 -6.30 4.45
N THR A 271 5.08 -5.14 4.22
CA THR A 271 6.50 -5.07 3.84
C THR A 271 7.40 -5.42 5.02
N LEU A 272 7.05 -4.95 6.22
CA LEU A 272 7.77 -5.29 7.45
C LEU A 272 7.65 -6.78 7.77
N MET A 273 6.47 -7.39 7.61
CA MET A 273 6.27 -8.83 7.74
C MET A 273 7.27 -9.61 6.87
N LEU A 274 7.48 -9.18 5.63
CA LEU A 274 8.46 -9.78 4.73
C LEU A 274 9.91 -9.52 5.20
N ALA A 275 10.21 -8.31 5.67
CA ALA A 275 11.52 -7.97 6.22
C ALA A 275 11.89 -8.86 7.43
N VAL A 276 10.92 -9.15 8.29
CA VAL A 276 11.07 -9.96 9.51
C VAL A 276 10.62 -11.41 9.35
N HIS A 277 10.50 -11.95 8.13
CA HIS A 277 9.99 -13.31 7.89
C HIS A 277 10.75 -14.42 8.63
N ARG A 278 11.96 -14.16 9.14
CA ARG A 278 12.73 -15.10 9.97
C ARG A 278 12.31 -15.13 11.44
N LEU A 279 11.37 -14.27 11.83
CA LEU A 279 10.81 -14.14 13.17
C LEU A 279 9.32 -14.52 13.15
N PRO A 280 8.97 -15.83 13.18
CA PRO A 280 7.59 -16.26 12.96
C PRO A 280 6.58 -15.58 13.90
N ALA A 281 6.93 -15.43 15.19
CA ALA A 281 6.06 -14.75 16.15
C ALA A 281 5.83 -13.27 15.82
N VAL A 282 6.86 -12.55 15.38
CA VAL A 282 6.71 -11.14 15.00
C VAL A 282 5.89 -11.03 13.71
N ALA A 283 6.13 -11.89 12.73
CA ALA A 283 5.32 -11.90 11.49
C ALA A 283 3.84 -12.22 11.76
N GLY A 284 3.55 -13.17 12.66
CA GLY A 284 2.18 -13.48 13.09
C GLY A 284 1.52 -12.31 13.81
N PHE A 285 2.25 -11.65 14.72
CA PHE A 285 1.77 -10.47 15.43
C PHE A 285 1.44 -9.32 14.48
N LEU A 286 2.33 -9.02 13.53
CA LEU A 286 2.11 -7.99 12.51
C LEU A 286 0.92 -8.31 11.60
N LEU A 287 0.71 -9.59 11.26
CA LEU A 287 -0.47 -10.00 10.50
C LEU A 287 -1.76 -9.75 11.29
N GLY A 288 -1.79 -10.13 12.58
CA GLY A 288 -2.95 -9.91 13.44
C GLY A 288 -3.26 -8.43 13.63
N LEU A 289 -2.24 -7.60 13.80
CA LEU A 289 -2.40 -6.14 13.82
C LEU A 289 -2.92 -5.62 12.47
N GLY A 290 -2.40 -6.17 11.36
CA GLY A 290 -2.87 -5.87 10.02
C GLY A 290 -4.36 -6.11 9.86
N CYS A 291 -4.86 -7.28 10.27
CA CYS A 291 -6.28 -7.65 10.26
C CYS A 291 -7.16 -6.68 11.07
N ALA A 292 -6.61 -6.08 12.13
CA ALA A 292 -7.33 -5.12 12.97
C ALA A 292 -7.42 -3.73 12.32
N VAL A 293 -6.38 -3.32 11.58
CA VAL A 293 -6.37 -2.03 10.88
C VAL A 293 -7.18 -2.10 9.59
N VAL A 294 -6.99 -3.16 8.81
CA VAL A 294 -7.71 -3.41 7.56
C VAL A 294 -8.03 -4.90 7.49
N TYR A 295 -9.25 -5.29 7.12
CA TYR A 295 -9.69 -6.68 7.30
C TYR A 295 -9.06 -7.70 6.33
N PHE A 296 -8.61 -7.28 5.14
CA PHE A 296 -8.16 -8.21 4.09
C PHE A 296 -6.91 -9.07 4.40
N PRO A 297 -5.93 -8.65 5.24
CA PRO A 297 -4.78 -9.49 5.58
C PRO A 297 -5.17 -10.84 6.19
N VAL A 298 -6.42 -11.00 6.67
CA VAL A 298 -6.95 -12.31 7.07
C VAL A 298 -6.78 -13.37 5.95
N PHE A 299 -6.91 -12.97 4.69
CA PHE A 299 -6.74 -13.85 3.53
C PHE A 299 -5.27 -14.21 3.25
N LEU A 300 -4.31 -13.52 3.85
CA LEU A 300 -2.89 -13.87 3.80
C LEU A 300 -2.54 -14.92 4.85
N ALA A 301 -3.34 -15.10 5.90
CA ALA A 301 -3.05 -16.05 6.97
C ALA A 301 -2.82 -17.48 6.46
N PRO A 302 -3.63 -18.06 5.56
CA PRO A 302 -3.39 -19.40 5.03
C PRO A 302 -2.03 -19.53 4.33
N LEU A 303 -1.65 -18.56 3.50
CA LEU A 303 -0.36 -18.53 2.82
C LEU A 303 0.80 -18.54 3.83
N TRP A 304 0.77 -17.63 4.80
CA TRP A 304 1.84 -17.48 5.79
C TRP A 304 1.92 -18.67 6.75
N MET A 305 0.79 -19.25 7.14
CA MET A 305 0.73 -20.50 7.89
C MET A 305 1.37 -21.65 7.11
N SER A 306 1.08 -21.76 5.81
CA SER A 306 1.69 -22.78 4.94
C SER A 306 3.20 -22.59 4.77
N TYR A 307 3.67 -21.34 4.71
CA TYR A 307 5.10 -21.03 4.65
C TYR A 307 5.83 -21.43 5.95
N TYR A 308 5.21 -21.20 7.10
CA TYR A 308 5.77 -21.59 8.40
C TYR A 308 5.51 -23.05 8.78
N TYR A 309 4.82 -23.81 7.95
CA TYR A 309 4.64 -25.25 8.16
C TYR A 309 6.02 -25.91 8.29
N ARG A 310 6.27 -26.56 9.43
CA ARG A 310 7.57 -27.12 9.85
C ARG A 310 8.74 -26.12 10.05
N ARG A 311 8.52 -24.80 9.89
CA ARG A 311 9.54 -23.74 10.10
C ARG A 311 9.29 -22.86 11.33
N GLY A 312 8.18 -23.08 12.02
CA GLY A 312 7.82 -22.31 13.20
C GLY A 312 6.36 -21.94 13.29
N PHE A 313 5.46 -22.74 12.70
CA PHE A 313 4.01 -22.54 12.71
C PHE A 313 3.46 -22.16 14.10
N GLY A 314 3.82 -22.90 15.16
CA GLY A 314 3.34 -22.59 16.51
C GLY A 314 3.77 -21.20 17.01
N ARG A 315 5.02 -20.79 16.71
CA ARG A 315 5.53 -19.45 17.06
C ARG A 315 4.76 -18.36 16.31
N PHE A 316 4.46 -18.59 15.04
CA PHE A 316 3.63 -17.69 14.24
C PHE A 316 2.22 -17.56 14.81
N LEU A 317 1.58 -18.68 15.17
CA LEU A 317 0.25 -18.68 15.74
C LEU A 317 0.19 -17.95 17.08
N ILE A 318 1.19 -18.12 17.95
CA ILE A 318 1.29 -17.36 19.22
C ILE A 318 1.27 -15.86 18.96
N GLY A 319 2.08 -15.38 18.00
CA GLY A 319 2.11 -13.96 17.64
C GLY A 319 0.77 -13.45 17.13
N LEU A 320 0.14 -14.21 16.22
CA LEU A 320 -1.16 -13.88 15.64
C LEU A 320 -2.25 -13.80 16.71
N VAL A 321 -2.35 -14.81 17.58
CA VAL A 321 -3.32 -14.87 18.67
C VAL A 321 -3.07 -13.74 19.67
N LEU A 322 -1.81 -13.42 20.00
CA LEU A 322 -1.48 -12.32 20.90
C LEU A 322 -1.96 -10.98 20.36
N ALA A 323 -1.72 -10.66 19.08
CA ALA A 323 -2.18 -9.43 18.47
C ALA A 323 -3.72 -9.32 18.48
N LEU A 324 -4.41 -10.40 18.10
CA LEU A 324 -5.88 -10.44 18.12
C LEU A 324 -6.42 -10.34 19.56
N ALA A 325 -5.79 -11.00 20.54
CA ALA A 325 -6.19 -10.92 21.93
C ALA A 325 -6.06 -9.50 22.49
N ILE A 326 -5.01 -8.77 22.12
CA ILE A 326 -4.85 -7.35 22.51
C ILE A 326 -5.99 -6.53 21.90
N VAL A 327 -6.28 -6.68 20.62
CA VAL A 327 -7.36 -5.92 19.93
C VAL A 327 -8.74 -6.26 20.51
N ILE A 328 -9.02 -7.54 20.75
CA ILE A 328 -10.28 -7.96 21.37
C ILE A 328 -10.39 -7.39 22.78
N SER A 329 -9.29 -7.41 23.54
CA SER A 329 -9.25 -6.89 24.91
C SER A 329 -9.44 -5.37 24.96
N THR A 330 -8.86 -4.61 24.03
CA THR A 330 -9.06 -3.15 23.94
C THR A 330 -10.50 -2.81 23.56
N LEU A 331 -11.08 -3.49 22.58
CA LEU A 331 -12.48 -3.31 22.19
C LEU A 331 -13.46 -3.74 23.30
N TRP A 332 -13.12 -4.78 24.07
CA TRP A 332 -13.90 -5.21 25.23
C TRP A 332 -13.90 -4.14 26.32
N GLN A 333 -12.72 -3.63 26.67
CA GLN A 333 -12.59 -2.55 27.66
C GLN A 333 -13.28 -1.25 27.22
N ALA A 334 -13.32 -0.97 25.92
CA ALA A 334 -14.06 0.15 25.35
C ALA A 334 -15.58 -0.05 25.33
N GLY A 335 -16.08 -1.27 25.62
CA GLY A 335 -17.50 -1.60 25.54
C GLY A 335 -18.07 -1.67 24.12
N THR A 336 -17.22 -1.58 23.09
CA THR A 336 -17.63 -1.53 21.68
C THR A 336 -17.46 -2.85 20.93
N LEU A 337 -16.82 -3.87 21.54
CA LEU A 337 -16.49 -5.13 20.86
C LEU A 337 -17.66 -5.72 20.07
N TRP A 338 -18.84 -5.84 20.67
CA TRP A 338 -19.99 -6.43 19.99
C TRP A 338 -20.50 -5.57 18.83
N GLN A 339 -20.50 -4.25 18.99
CA GLN A 339 -20.93 -3.31 17.94
C GLN A 339 -19.98 -3.37 16.75
N GLU A 340 -18.67 -3.32 17.00
CA GLU A 340 -17.64 -3.42 15.96
C GLU A 340 -17.69 -4.78 15.27
N TRP A 341 -17.86 -5.86 16.02
CA TRP A 341 -18.02 -7.21 15.47
C TRP A 341 -19.23 -7.30 14.53
N GLN A 342 -20.39 -6.79 14.96
CA GLN A 342 -21.60 -6.76 14.14
C GLN A 342 -21.43 -5.88 12.90
N GLN A 343 -20.77 -4.73 13.04
CA GLN A 343 -20.48 -3.82 11.95
C GLN A 343 -19.59 -4.49 10.90
N VAL A 344 -18.51 -5.15 11.31
CA VAL A 344 -17.65 -5.94 10.42
C VAL A 344 -18.49 -7.01 9.73
N LEU A 345 -19.24 -7.83 10.46
CA LEU A 345 -20.03 -8.91 9.87
C LEU A 345 -21.10 -8.46 8.85
N HIS A 346 -21.60 -7.24 8.98
CA HIS A 346 -22.64 -6.68 8.11
C HIS A 346 -22.13 -5.65 7.11
N TRP A 347 -20.82 -5.48 7.00
CA TRP A 347 -20.21 -4.48 6.12
C TRP A 347 -20.34 -4.89 4.63
N PRO A 348 -21.03 -4.10 3.78
CA PRO A 348 -21.33 -4.48 2.39
C PRO A 348 -20.09 -4.67 1.50
N ASP A 349 -18.99 -3.98 1.83
CA ASP A 349 -17.80 -3.96 0.96
C ASP A 349 -16.97 -5.23 1.00
N TRP A 350 -17.10 -6.10 2.00
CA TRP A 350 -16.44 -7.40 1.98
C TRP A 350 -17.43 -8.56 1.71
N ARG A 351 -18.74 -8.33 1.86
CA ARG A 351 -19.78 -9.30 1.51
C ARG A 351 -20.09 -9.27 0.02
N ALA A 352 -19.23 -9.90 -0.78
CA ALA A 352 -19.41 -9.97 -2.24
C ALA A 352 -20.76 -10.60 -2.67
N TRP A 353 -21.33 -11.46 -1.82
CA TRP A 353 -22.58 -12.19 -2.02
C TRP A 353 -23.83 -11.49 -1.48
N ASP A 354 -23.71 -10.30 -0.88
CA ASP A 354 -24.88 -9.59 -0.38
C ASP A 354 -25.67 -8.98 -1.54
N VAL A 355 -26.87 -9.50 -1.77
CA VAL A 355 -27.81 -9.02 -2.81
C VAL A 355 -28.64 -7.85 -2.30
N SER A 356 -28.80 -7.72 -0.98
CA SER A 356 -29.72 -6.77 -0.36
C SER A 356 -29.14 -5.35 -0.26
N ARG A 357 -27.82 -5.21 -0.30
CA ARG A 357 -27.11 -3.94 -0.09
C ARG A 357 -26.04 -3.74 -1.14
N ARG A 358 -26.01 -2.54 -1.73
CA ARG A 358 -24.91 -2.10 -2.58
C ARG A 358 -23.66 -1.82 -1.73
N PRO A 359 -22.46 -1.94 -2.31
CA PRO A 359 -21.21 -1.49 -1.68
C PRO A 359 -21.31 -0.05 -1.19
N SER A 360 -20.63 0.22 -0.08
CA SER A 360 -20.56 1.55 0.52
C SER A 360 -19.50 2.40 -0.21
N GLY A 361 -19.86 3.62 -0.59
CA GLY A 361 -18.94 4.57 -1.25
C GLY A 361 -18.66 4.29 -2.73
N ASP A 362 -17.78 5.10 -3.30
CA ASP A 362 -17.45 5.04 -4.72
C ASP A 362 -16.61 3.82 -5.07
N GLY A 363 -16.87 3.23 -6.23
CA GLY A 363 -16.13 2.09 -6.77
C GLY A 363 -16.80 1.52 -8.01
N LEU A 364 -16.14 0.59 -8.71
CA LEU A 364 -16.71 -0.05 -9.90
C LEU A 364 -18.08 -0.66 -9.61
N TRP A 365 -18.22 -1.31 -8.45
CA TRP A 365 -19.39 -2.09 -8.06
C TRP A 365 -20.58 -1.26 -7.58
N SER A 366 -20.34 -0.02 -7.13
CA SER A 366 -21.36 0.84 -6.51
C SER A 366 -22.50 1.24 -7.46
N GLY A 367 -22.19 1.41 -8.75
CA GLY A 367 -23.15 1.84 -9.78
C GLY A 367 -23.79 0.71 -10.59
N LEU A 368 -23.52 -0.56 -10.26
CA LEU A 368 -24.06 -1.72 -10.96
C LEU A 368 -25.21 -2.32 -10.15
N GLU A 369 -26.42 -2.33 -10.70
CA GLU A 369 -27.59 -2.89 -10.01
C GLU A 369 -27.40 -4.38 -9.67
N TRP A 370 -26.87 -5.13 -10.63
CA TRP A 370 -26.59 -6.56 -10.52
C TRP A 370 -25.12 -6.82 -10.16
N HIS A 371 -24.53 -6.00 -9.29
CA HIS A 371 -23.09 -6.11 -8.94
C HIS A 371 -22.71 -7.52 -8.48
N TYR A 372 -23.58 -8.18 -7.70
CA TYR A 372 -23.32 -9.51 -7.15
C TYR A 372 -23.11 -10.58 -8.22
N ALA A 373 -23.81 -10.49 -9.36
CA ALA A 373 -23.71 -11.47 -10.45
C ALA A 373 -22.29 -11.54 -11.04
N TYR A 374 -21.57 -10.42 -11.05
CA TYR A 374 -20.20 -10.32 -11.56
C TYR A 374 -19.15 -10.38 -10.44
N ARG A 375 -19.48 -9.85 -9.27
CA ARG A 375 -18.58 -9.75 -8.12
C ARG A 375 -18.37 -11.09 -7.41
N VAL A 376 -19.41 -11.92 -7.29
CA VAL A 376 -19.32 -13.24 -6.64
C VAL A 376 -18.36 -14.18 -7.38
N PRO A 377 -18.43 -14.36 -8.72
CA PRO A 377 -17.45 -15.17 -9.44
C PRO A 377 -16.00 -14.73 -9.23
N ILE A 378 -15.75 -13.41 -9.22
CA ILE A 378 -14.41 -12.86 -8.97
C ILE A 378 -13.95 -13.15 -7.53
N PHE A 379 -14.84 -13.03 -6.55
CA PHE A 379 -14.56 -13.40 -5.17
C PHE A 379 -14.24 -14.90 -5.03
N VAL A 380 -15.00 -15.76 -5.71
CA VAL A 380 -14.73 -17.21 -5.73
C VAL A 380 -13.37 -17.50 -6.37
N ALA A 381 -13.05 -16.88 -7.50
CA ALA A 381 -11.73 -17.01 -8.13
C ALA A 381 -10.60 -16.54 -7.20
N TYR A 382 -10.82 -15.48 -6.43
CA TYR A 382 -9.89 -15.03 -5.40
C TYR A 382 -9.73 -16.06 -4.27
N LEU A 383 -10.80 -16.67 -3.77
CA LEU A 383 -10.71 -17.75 -2.77
C LEU A 383 -9.96 -18.97 -3.32
N VAL A 384 -10.17 -19.32 -4.58
CA VAL A 384 -9.38 -20.36 -5.27
C VAL A 384 -7.91 -19.98 -5.28
N LEU A 385 -7.55 -18.71 -5.54
CA LEU A 385 -6.18 -18.23 -5.46
C LEU A 385 -5.60 -18.33 -4.04
N VAL A 386 -6.38 -18.01 -3.00
CA VAL A 386 -5.99 -18.20 -1.59
C VAL A 386 -5.68 -19.67 -1.31
N VAL A 387 -6.57 -20.58 -1.68
CA VAL A 387 -6.36 -22.04 -1.50
C VAL A 387 -5.15 -22.53 -2.29
N PHE A 388 -5.02 -22.09 -3.55
CA PHE A 388 -3.88 -22.41 -4.40
C PHE A 388 -2.56 -21.97 -3.75
N SER A 389 -2.53 -20.76 -3.17
CA SER A 389 -1.35 -20.25 -2.47
C SER A 389 -0.92 -21.12 -1.29
N VAL A 390 -1.83 -21.87 -0.66
CA VAL A 390 -1.50 -22.83 0.41
C VAL A 390 -0.87 -24.08 -0.18
N LEU A 391 -1.46 -24.61 -1.25
CA LEU A 391 -1.11 -25.93 -1.80
C LEU A 391 0.13 -25.89 -2.69
N TRP A 392 0.37 -24.78 -3.39
CA TRP A 392 1.46 -24.65 -4.35
C TRP A 392 2.19 -23.30 -4.23
N PRO A 393 3.54 -23.31 -4.28
CA PRO A 393 4.42 -24.49 -4.24
C PRO A 393 4.38 -25.22 -2.89
N ARG A 394 4.65 -26.54 -2.89
CA ARG A 394 4.69 -27.36 -1.65
C ARG A 394 5.80 -26.90 -0.70
N GLN A 395 6.99 -26.62 -1.23
CA GLN A 395 8.09 -26.03 -0.49
C GLN A 395 8.24 -24.57 -0.92
N LYS A 396 7.73 -23.66 -0.10
CA LYS A 396 7.81 -22.22 -0.37
C LYS A 396 9.16 -21.69 0.04
N ASN A 397 9.68 -20.72 -0.70
CA ASN A 397 10.82 -19.90 -0.28
C ASN A 397 10.35 -18.46 -0.12
N VAL A 398 11.20 -17.54 0.33
CA VAL A 398 10.86 -16.12 0.47
C VAL A 398 10.43 -15.49 -0.86
N GLY A 399 10.98 -15.92 -1.99
CA GLY A 399 10.54 -15.48 -3.31
C GLY A 399 9.08 -15.82 -3.58
N HIS A 400 8.67 -17.07 -3.32
CA HIS A 400 7.27 -17.50 -3.45
C HIS A 400 6.36 -16.75 -2.46
N LEU A 401 6.83 -16.53 -1.23
CA LEU A 401 6.08 -15.79 -0.22
C LEU A 401 5.83 -14.34 -0.64
N LEU A 402 6.85 -13.67 -1.19
CA LEU A 402 6.74 -12.30 -1.74
C LEU A 402 5.73 -12.26 -2.89
N VAL A 403 5.85 -13.16 -3.87
CA VAL A 403 4.96 -13.19 -5.04
C VAL A 403 3.51 -13.47 -4.63
N LEU A 404 3.27 -14.51 -3.84
CA LEU A 404 1.92 -14.89 -3.44
C LEU A 404 1.29 -13.85 -2.50
N THR A 405 2.07 -13.22 -1.61
CA THR A 405 1.56 -12.10 -0.78
C THR A 405 1.16 -10.92 -1.67
N THR A 406 2.00 -10.56 -2.65
CA THR A 406 1.69 -9.48 -3.60
C THR A 406 0.44 -9.79 -4.43
N ALA A 407 0.35 -11.01 -4.98
CA ALA A 407 -0.77 -11.46 -5.80
C ALA A 407 -2.09 -11.46 -5.03
N LEU A 408 -2.10 -11.94 -3.79
CA LEU A 408 -3.29 -11.92 -2.94
C LEU A 408 -3.71 -10.48 -2.60
N THR A 409 -2.76 -9.60 -2.26
CA THR A 409 -3.10 -8.19 -1.98
C THR A 409 -3.63 -7.45 -3.21
N ILE A 410 -3.11 -7.72 -4.41
CA ILE A 410 -3.68 -7.21 -5.68
C ILE A 410 -5.07 -7.83 -5.92
N GLY A 411 -5.23 -9.14 -5.67
CA GLY A 411 -6.47 -9.88 -5.86
C GLY A 411 -7.67 -9.30 -5.09
N VAL A 412 -7.43 -8.75 -3.89
CA VAL A 412 -8.44 -8.05 -3.09
C VAL A 412 -9.09 -6.89 -3.86
N GLN A 413 -8.33 -6.18 -4.70
CA GLN A 413 -8.83 -5.00 -5.42
C GLN A 413 -10.02 -5.31 -6.33
N PHE A 414 -10.11 -6.52 -6.87
CA PHE A 414 -11.12 -6.86 -7.86
C PHE A 414 -12.49 -7.08 -7.25
N TRP A 415 -12.57 -7.70 -6.08
CA TRP A 415 -13.86 -8.05 -5.49
C TRP A 415 -14.22 -7.16 -4.30
N TYR A 416 -13.29 -6.37 -3.75
CA TYR A 416 -13.61 -5.44 -2.67
C TYR A 416 -14.56 -4.32 -3.16
N GLY A 417 -15.61 -4.04 -2.39
CA GLY A 417 -16.77 -3.28 -2.87
C GLY A 417 -16.50 -1.79 -3.01
N ARG A 418 -15.83 -1.20 -2.02
CA ARG A 418 -15.46 0.21 -1.98
C ARG A 418 -14.11 0.42 -2.61
N ALA A 419 -13.99 1.43 -3.47
CA ALA A 419 -12.73 1.95 -4.00
C ALA A 419 -11.76 0.88 -4.56
N GLY A 420 -12.29 -0.25 -5.05
CA GLY A 420 -11.49 -1.32 -5.64
C GLY A 420 -10.61 -0.77 -6.78
N GLY A 421 -9.31 -1.04 -6.71
CA GLY A 421 -8.32 -0.55 -7.68
C GLY A 421 -7.57 0.72 -7.25
N THR A 422 -8.00 1.44 -6.22
CA THR A 422 -7.30 2.64 -5.73
C THR A 422 -6.33 2.37 -4.58
N TYR A 423 -6.47 1.23 -3.89
CA TYR A 423 -5.58 0.83 -2.79
C TYR A 423 -4.23 0.30 -3.27
N VAL A 424 -3.63 0.98 -4.26
CA VAL A 424 -2.37 0.60 -4.92
C VAL A 424 -1.23 0.48 -3.92
N LEU A 425 -1.20 1.36 -2.90
CA LEU A 425 -0.17 1.36 -1.87
C LEU A 425 -0.10 0.07 -1.04
N TRP A 426 -1.21 -0.66 -0.89
CA TRP A 426 -1.19 -1.90 -0.12
C TRP A 426 -0.24 -2.94 -0.72
N TYR A 427 -0.08 -2.96 -2.05
CA TYR A 427 0.79 -3.91 -2.75
C TYR A 427 1.99 -3.27 -3.45
N ALA A 428 2.02 -1.96 -3.67
CA ALA A 428 3.09 -1.32 -4.43
C ALA A 428 4.51 -1.56 -3.88
N PRO A 429 4.80 -1.45 -2.56
CA PRO A 429 6.13 -1.73 -2.05
C PRO A 429 6.54 -3.20 -2.28
N LEU A 430 5.59 -4.13 -2.13
CA LEU A 430 5.82 -5.54 -2.43
C LEU A 430 6.08 -5.75 -3.92
N MET A 431 5.36 -5.03 -4.78
CA MET A 431 5.58 -5.06 -6.22
C MET A 431 6.96 -4.52 -6.58
N VAL A 432 7.41 -3.42 -5.97
CA VAL A 432 8.77 -2.92 -6.14
C VAL A 432 9.81 -3.98 -5.75
N LEU A 433 9.64 -4.65 -4.61
CA LEU A 433 10.53 -5.75 -4.20
C LEU A 433 10.50 -6.91 -5.20
N LEU A 434 9.33 -7.28 -5.70
CA LEU A 434 9.16 -8.33 -6.71
C LEU A 434 9.92 -7.96 -7.98
N LEU A 435 9.83 -6.70 -8.41
CA LEU A 435 10.51 -6.21 -9.60
C LEU A 435 12.01 -6.02 -9.44
N LEU A 436 12.52 -5.95 -8.22
CA LEU A 436 13.95 -5.86 -7.93
C LEU A 436 14.55 -7.20 -7.50
N ARG A 437 13.72 -8.24 -7.32
CA ARG A 437 14.17 -9.51 -6.77
C ARG A 437 15.21 -10.21 -7.67
N PRO A 438 16.25 -10.82 -7.08
CA PRO A 438 17.13 -11.78 -7.74
C PRO A 438 16.44 -13.10 -8.09
N ASN A 439 17.17 -14.02 -8.72
CA ASN A 439 16.63 -15.33 -9.10
C ASN A 439 16.22 -16.17 -7.88
N PHE A 440 15.19 -17.02 -8.00
CA PHE A 440 14.69 -17.85 -6.89
C PHE A 440 15.73 -18.75 -6.24
N ARG A 441 16.72 -19.24 -7.01
CA ARG A 441 17.82 -20.06 -6.49
C ARG A 441 18.69 -19.29 -5.48
N GLU A 442 18.82 -17.98 -5.65
CA GLU A 442 19.56 -17.11 -4.73
C GLU A 442 18.75 -16.79 -3.46
N LEU A 443 17.45 -17.12 -3.47
CA LEU A 443 16.50 -16.89 -2.38
C LEU A 443 16.12 -18.18 -1.65
N GLU A 444 16.94 -19.23 -1.73
CA GLU A 444 16.72 -20.45 -0.94
C GLU A 444 16.85 -20.14 0.56
N ASP A 445 15.84 -20.57 1.32
CA ASP A 445 15.78 -20.30 2.75
C ASP A 445 16.79 -21.18 3.49
N ARG A 446 17.76 -20.53 4.14
CA ARG A 446 18.56 -21.16 5.19
C ARG A 446 17.64 -21.54 6.36
N PRO A 447 17.92 -22.64 7.09
CA PRO A 447 17.10 -23.07 8.21
C PRO A 447 16.94 -21.94 9.24
N ILE A 448 15.71 -21.75 9.74
CA ILE A 448 15.41 -20.71 10.73
C ILE A 448 16.06 -21.12 12.06
N PRO A 449 17.05 -20.35 12.57
CA PRO A 449 17.78 -20.76 13.75
C PRO A 449 16.86 -20.86 14.97
N SER A 450 17.15 -21.83 15.83
CA SER A 450 16.44 -21.98 17.11
C SER A 450 16.61 -20.73 17.99
N TRP A 451 15.74 -20.53 18.99
CA TRP A 451 15.93 -19.42 19.92
C TRP A 451 17.27 -19.56 20.67
N ARG A 452 17.71 -20.78 20.95
CA ARG A 452 19.00 -21.09 21.57
C ARG A 452 20.19 -20.74 20.68
N GLU A 453 20.11 -21.05 19.39
CA GLU A 453 21.11 -20.63 18.40
C GLU A 453 21.21 -19.12 18.31
N ARG A 454 20.08 -18.41 18.21
CA ARG A 454 20.10 -16.94 18.17
C ARG A 454 20.67 -16.32 19.44
N LEU A 455 20.32 -16.87 20.60
CA LEU A 455 20.83 -16.40 21.88
C LEU A 455 22.34 -16.64 21.98
N ARG A 456 22.81 -17.81 21.52
CA ARG A 456 24.23 -18.15 21.43
C ARG A 456 24.98 -17.25 20.46
N ASP A 457 24.48 -17.04 19.25
CA ASP A 457 25.10 -16.16 18.24
C ASP A 457 25.16 -14.71 18.75
N TRP A 458 24.08 -14.24 19.38
CA TRP A 458 24.03 -12.91 20.00
C TRP A 458 25.04 -12.79 21.14
N TRP A 459 25.13 -13.80 22.02
CA TRP A 459 26.09 -13.84 23.12
C TRP A 459 27.53 -13.91 22.60
N GLN A 460 27.79 -14.68 21.54
CA GLN A 460 29.09 -14.76 20.87
C GLN A 460 29.46 -13.45 20.16
N HIS A 461 28.50 -12.73 19.59
CA HIS A 461 28.73 -11.40 19.00
C HIS A 461 29.02 -10.34 20.06
N LEU A 462 28.41 -10.44 21.25
CA LEU A 462 28.72 -9.56 22.38
C LEU A 462 30.07 -9.91 23.01
N ALA A 463 30.37 -11.19 23.18
CA ALA A 463 31.66 -11.66 23.70
C ALA A 463 32.82 -11.39 22.72
N GLY A 464 32.57 -11.54 21.41
CA GLY A 464 33.56 -11.32 20.34
C GLY A 464 33.86 -9.85 20.03
N ARG A 465 33.14 -8.89 20.63
CA ARG A 465 33.52 -7.46 20.56
C ARG A 465 34.72 -7.11 21.43
N HIS A 466 35.21 -8.02 22.28
CA HIS A 466 36.39 -7.81 23.12
C HIS A 466 37.67 -8.51 22.65
N THR A 467 37.67 -9.19 21.50
CA THR A 467 38.86 -9.87 20.96
C THR A 467 39.17 -9.50 19.51
N ARG A 468 39.25 -8.19 19.21
CA ARG A 468 40.18 -7.76 18.16
C ARG A 468 41.58 -7.76 18.76
N SER A 469 42.25 -8.90 18.68
CA SER A 469 43.70 -8.96 18.86
C SER A 469 44.33 -8.09 17.76
N PRO A 470 45.23 -7.14 18.07
CA PRO A 470 45.93 -6.39 17.03
C PRO A 470 46.71 -7.39 16.18
N ALA A 471 46.53 -7.28 14.86
CA ALA A 471 47.29 -8.05 13.90
C ALA A 471 48.78 -7.98 14.25
N SER A 472 49.39 -9.13 14.53
CA SER A 472 50.82 -9.24 14.58
C SER A 472 51.37 -8.86 13.21
N LEU A 473 52.00 -7.69 13.14
CA LEU A 473 52.95 -7.36 12.09
C LEU A 473 54.09 -8.38 12.18
N SER A 474 53.96 -9.51 11.48
CA SER A 474 55.10 -10.39 11.23
C SER A 474 55.99 -9.66 10.21
N ALA A 475 57.05 -9.06 10.72
CA ALA A 475 58.16 -8.51 9.95
C ALA A 475 58.65 -9.55 8.93
N SER A 476 58.53 -9.24 7.65
CA SER A 476 59.26 -9.91 6.58
C SER A 476 60.70 -9.43 6.63
N ALA A 477 61.59 -10.22 7.25
CA ALA A 477 63.02 -10.07 7.09
C ALA A 477 63.44 -10.65 5.71
N PRO A 478 64.40 -10.04 5.01
CA PRO A 478 64.82 -10.47 3.68
C PRO A 478 65.74 -11.70 3.77
N THR A 479 65.47 -12.72 2.96
CA THR A 479 66.41 -13.81 2.73
C THR A 479 67.47 -13.40 1.69
N PRO A 480 68.75 -13.74 1.88
CA PRO A 480 69.80 -13.45 0.93
C PRO A 480 69.82 -14.44 -0.23
N SER A 481 70.28 -13.92 -1.37
CA SER A 481 70.72 -14.55 -2.62
C SER A 481 70.95 -16.06 -2.62
N ASP A 482 70.42 -16.71 -3.66
CA ASP A 482 71.17 -17.74 -4.38
C ASP A 482 70.77 -17.84 -5.87
N LYS A 483 71.74 -17.42 -6.71
CA LYS A 483 72.20 -17.97 -8.00
C LYS A 483 71.46 -17.68 -9.33
N LEU A 484 72.28 -17.05 -10.20
CA LEU A 484 72.55 -17.32 -11.63
C LEU A 484 71.46 -17.09 -12.66
#